data_AF-A0A1G2Z3K0-F1
#
_entry.id   AF-A0A1G2Z3K0-F1
#
_cell.length_a   1.000
_cell.length_b   1.000
_cell.length_c   1.000
_cell.angle_alpha   90.00
_cell.angle_beta   90.00
_cell.angle_gamma   90.00
#
_symmetry.space_group_name_H-M   'P 1'
#
loop_
_entity.id
_entity.type
_entity.pdbx_description
1 polymer ?
#
loop_
_entity_poly.entity_id
_entity_poly.type
_entity_poly.pdbx_seq_one_letter_code
_entity_poly.pdbx_strand_id
1 'polypeptide(L)'
;MKRLRRAYQKQTNKRSKFRQRAIAAGTAAAITLGAGAGLNKALAKDKPGVITHQRPVARDADADLLADREETAIGYRPFIADQNRNEIADGVDLAQHCSAVINEMPVYIPGTMMPIPNQTHKVVHSLFGIERCDICGQEVNMGGVEIVNPNLGISYPDPNDPLDGAVLPELALHYMEHGSFDCFGDVHSGRVDIARLLRTLELRYPEDPNEHQLAVTGDLDGDLMTDSEELAAGYDLYDADQDDDLTDDGIELARQCAEVVDALPVFDPNGPEVNAIYKVNFMQRGIENCDICGTTVNMGYWQVTNLKLGLSIDVSDLSLHYMGHGSFDFAGDVHGKGRTDMALLVKILEMPSRCGDLGTIYSPADLNRDCRVDSDDFMIFSEQWLQNTNSNQGE
;
A
#
# COMPACT_ATOMS: atom_id res chain seq x y z
N MET A 1 -50.92 -10.08 -43.86
CA MET A 1 -50.15 -11.16 -43.19
C MET A 1 -49.25 -12.02 -44.13
N LYS A 2 -48.62 -11.46 -45.18
CA LYS A 2 -47.62 -12.20 -46.01
C LYS A 2 -46.18 -11.63 -45.94
N ARG A 3 -45.97 -10.51 -45.24
CA ARG A 3 -44.64 -9.86 -45.10
C ARG A 3 -43.85 -10.28 -43.86
N LEU A 4 -44.51 -10.79 -42.81
CA LEU A 4 -43.84 -11.26 -41.58
C LEU A 4 -43.19 -12.67 -41.71
N ARG A 5 -43.62 -13.50 -42.66
CA ARG A 5 -43.03 -14.84 -42.88
C ARG A 5 -41.65 -14.81 -43.56
N ARG A 6 -41.28 -13.73 -44.25
CA ARG A 6 -39.98 -13.63 -44.95
C ARG A 6 -38.82 -13.18 -44.05
N ALA A 7 -39.10 -12.55 -42.90
CA ALA A 7 -38.07 -12.15 -41.93
C ALA A 7 -37.60 -13.34 -41.07
N TYR A 8 -38.52 -14.21 -40.65
CA TYR A 8 -38.20 -15.37 -39.81
C TYR A 8 -37.38 -16.45 -40.55
N GLN A 9 -37.59 -16.60 -41.85
CA GLN A 9 -36.88 -17.60 -42.68
C GLN A 9 -35.43 -17.21 -43.03
N LYS A 10 -35.06 -15.93 -42.88
CA LYS A 10 -33.66 -15.48 -43.05
C LYS A 10 -32.80 -15.67 -41.78
N GLN A 11 -33.42 -15.83 -40.61
CA GLN A 11 -32.70 -15.99 -39.34
C GLN A 11 -32.32 -17.46 -39.06
N THR A 12 -33.15 -18.42 -39.50
CA THR A 12 -32.87 -19.86 -39.36
C THR A 12 -31.75 -20.34 -40.30
N ASN A 13 -31.63 -19.78 -41.51
CA ASN A 13 -30.56 -20.13 -42.46
C ASN A 13 -29.18 -19.53 -42.10
N LYS A 14 -29.10 -18.52 -41.21
CA LYS A 14 -27.81 -18.02 -40.71
C LYS A 14 -27.29 -18.83 -39.52
N ARG A 15 -28.17 -19.49 -38.74
CA ARG A 15 -27.77 -20.35 -37.61
C ARG A 15 -27.20 -21.72 -38.04
N SER A 16 -27.57 -22.25 -39.21
CA SER A 16 -27.06 -23.55 -39.67
C SER A 16 -25.64 -23.49 -40.24
N LYS A 17 -25.21 -22.35 -40.81
CA LYS A 17 -23.85 -22.18 -41.34
C LYS A 17 -22.77 -21.95 -40.27
N PHE A 18 -23.16 -21.60 -39.04
CA PHE A 18 -22.22 -21.46 -37.92
C PHE A 18 -21.92 -22.80 -37.21
N ARG A 19 -22.71 -23.86 -37.45
CA ARG A 19 -22.52 -25.18 -36.84
C ARG A 19 -21.59 -26.12 -37.63
N GLN A 20 -21.07 -25.70 -38.79
CA GLN A 20 -20.17 -26.53 -39.62
C GLN A 20 -18.70 -26.07 -39.62
N ARG A 21 -18.29 -25.22 -38.67
CA ARG A 21 -16.88 -24.84 -38.46
C ARG A 21 -16.37 -25.09 -37.03
N ALA A 22 -16.93 -26.10 -36.37
CA ALA A 22 -16.52 -26.51 -35.02
C ALA A 22 -16.25 -28.01 -34.95
N ILE A 23 -15.34 -28.53 -35.79
CA ILE A 23 -14.65 -29.80 -35.55
C ILE A 23 -13.22 -29.65 -36.09
N ALA A 24 -12.36 -29.08 -35.25
CA ALA A 24 -10.90 -29.25 -35.24
C ALA A 24 -10.32 -28.41 -34.08
N ALA A 25 -10.80 -28.64 -32.86
CA ALA A 25 -10.09 -28.24 -31.65
C ALA A 25 -9.39 -29.51 -31.15
N GLY A 26 -8.23 -29.79 -31.75
CA GLY A 26 -7.26 -30.69 -31.14
C GLY A 26 -6.79 -30.05 -29.85
N THR A 27 -6.88 -30.82 -28.78
CA THR A 27 -6.36 -30.55 -27.44
C THR A 27 -4.94 -29.98 -27.48
N ALA A 28 -4.81 -28.67 -27.32
CA ALA A 28 -3.65 -28.04 -26.72
C ALA A 28 -4.19 -27.31 -25.48
N ALA A 29 -4.15 -27.99 -24.34
CA ALA A 29 -4.28 -27.33 -23.06
C ALA A 29 -3.08 -26.40 -22.94
N ALA A 30 -3.30 -25.11 -23.21
CA ALA A 30 -2.36 -24.07 -22.85
C ALA A 30 -2.35 -24.00 -21.32
N ILE A 31 -1.33 -24.62 -20.74
CA ILE A 31 -0.90 -24.36 -19.38
C ILE A 31 -0.34 -22.93 -19.41
N THR A 32 -1.17 -21.94 -19.14
CA THR A 32 -0.73 -20.59 -18.77
C THR A 32 -0.53 -20.61 -17.25
N LEU A 33 0.44 -21.40 -16.78
CA LEU A 33 0.91 -21.35 -15.40
C LEU A 33 2.23 -20.56 -15.38
N GLY A 34 2.20 -19.44 -14.65
CA GLY A 34 3.32 -18.72 -14.05
C GLY A 34 4.72 -18.95 -14.63
N ALA A 35 5.02 -18.36 -15.78
CA ALA A 35 6.38 -18.27 -16.30
C ALA A 35 7.04 -16.88 -16.10
N GLY A 36 6.35 -15.93 -15.45
CA GLY A 36 6.88 -14.58 -15.19
C GLY A 36 7.97 -14.57 -14.10
N ALA A 37 7.64 -15.00 -12.88
CA ALA A 37 8.57 -14.98 -11.76
C ALA A 37 9.73 -16.00 -11.88
N GLY A 38 9.54 -17.08 -12.65
CA GLY A 38 10.55 -18.14 -12.82
C GLY A 38 11.73 -17.78 -13.74
N LEU A 39 11.59 -16.78 -14.62
CA LEU A 39 12.63 -16.40 -15.58
C LEU A 39 13.69 -15.49 -14.95
N ASN A 40 13.33 -14.62 -14.00
CA ASN A 40 14.31 -13.81 -13.26
C ASN A 40 15.20 -14.67 -12.36
N LYS A 41 14.63 -15.72 -11.73
CA LYS A 41 15.39 -16.72 -10.96
C LYS A 41 16.37 -17.53 -11.80
N ALA A 42 16.11 -17.66 -13.11
CA ALA A 42 17.00 -18.33 -14.05
C ALA A 42 18.04 -17.37 -14.68
N LEU A 43 17.69 -16.09 -14.90
CA LEU A 43 18.60 -15.09 -15.48
C LEU A 43 19.62 -14.55 -14.47
N ALA A 44 19.27 -14.41 -13.19
CA ALA A 44 20.26 -14.09 -12.14
C ALA A 44 21.28 -15.22 -11.93
N LYS A 45 20.93 -16.45 -12.31
CA LYS A 45 21.81 -17.62 -12.18
C LYS A 45 22.89 -17.75 -13.26
N ASP A 46 22.82 -16.96 -14.34
CA ASP A 46 23.59 -17.23 -15.56
C ASP A 46 24.72 -16.22 -15.89
N LYS A 47 25.05 -15.29 -14.98
CA LYS A 47 26.36 -14.62 -15.00
C LYS A 47 27.25 -15.16 -13.87
N PRO A 48 27.99 -16.27 -14.09
CA PRO A 48 29.00 -16.71 -13.15
C PRO A 48 30.03 -15.59 -12.96
N GLY A 49 29.96 -14.91 -11.82
CA GLY A 49 30.87 -13.82 -11.45
C GLY A 49 30.21 -12.54 -10.91
N VAL A 50 28.88 -12.39 -10.99
CA VAL A 50 28.20 -11.30 -10.27
C VAL A 50 27.81 -11.84 -8.90
N ILE A 51 28.60 -11.49 -7.89
CA ILE A 51 28.27 -11.82 -6.50
C ILE A 51 27.21 -10.81 -6.06
N THR A 52 25.98 -11.27 -5.84
CA THR A 52 24.86 -10.43 -5.42
C THR A 52 24.66 -10.55 -3.92
N HIS A 53 24.45 -9.42 -3.23
CA HIS A 53 24.04 -9.42 -1.82
C HIS A 53 22.61 -9.93 -1.62
N GLN A 54 21.84 -9.93 -2.71
CA GLN A 54 20.46 -10.40 -2.79
C GLN A 54 20.39 -11.92 -2.60
N ARG A 55 19.74 -12.36 -1.51
CA ARG A 55 19.47 -13.76 -1.21
C ARG A 55 17.98 -14.06 -1.31
N PRO A 56 17.59 -15.25 -1.78
CA PRO A 56 16.18 -15.63 -1.80
C PRO A 56 15.59 -15.62 -0.38
N VAL A 57 14.48 -14.94 -0.21
CA VAL A 57 13.74 -14.88 1.04
C VAL A 57 12.79 -16.07 1.13
N ALA A 58 12.56 -16.57 2.35
CA ALA A 58 11.64 -17.68 2.57
C ALA A 58 10.20 -17.15 2.58
N ARG A 59 9.30 -17.80 1.82
CA ARG A 59 7.90 -17.36 1.63
C ARG A 59 7.83 -15.97 1.00
N ASP A 60 8.48 -15.87 -0.14
CA ASP A 60 8.49 -14.74 -1.06
C ASP A 60 7.91 -15.31 -2.36
N ALA A 61 6.63 -15.03 -2.61
CA ALA A 61 5.85 -15.71 -3.64
C ALA A 61 6.14 -15.19 -5.07
N ASP A 62 6.58 -13.95 -5.21
CA ASP A 62 6.91 -13.34 -6.50
C ASP A 62 8.42 -13.12 -6.74
N ALA A 63 9.25 -13.44 -5.75
CA ALA A 63 10.71 -13.41 -5.77
C ALA A 63 11.30 -11.99 -5.83
N ASP A 64 10.69 -11.04 -5.11
CA ASP A 64 11.07 -9.63 -5.06
C ASP A 64 12.04 -9.28 -3.91
N LEU A 65 12.37 -10.26 -3.06
CA LEU A 65 13.21 -10.16 -1.85
C LEU A 65 12.51 -9.62 -0.59
N LEU A 66 11.18 -9.57 -0.58
CA LEU A 66 10.35 -9.39 0.60
C LEU A 66 9.60 -10.70 0.89
N ALA A 67 9.41 -11.02 2.17
CA ALA A 67 8.53 -12.12 2.52
C ALA A 67 7.07 -11.69 2.38
N ASP A 68 6.15 -12.60 2.01
CA ASP A 68 4.70 -12.32 1.86
C ASP A 68 4.12 -11.60 3.10
N ARG A 69 4.63 -11.94 4.29
CA ARG A 69 4.22 -11.32 5.56
C ARG A 69 4.76 -9.90 5.71
N GLU A 70 6.00 -9.66 5.28
CA GLU A 70 6.61 -8.34 5.31
C GLU A 70 5.84 -7.44 4.36
N GLU A 71 5.65 -7.85 3.11
CA GLU A 71 4.88 -7.10 2.11
C GLU A 71 3.49 -6.72 2.62
N THR A 72 2.74 -7.68 3.16
CA THR A 72 1.42 -7.43 3.75
C THR A 72 1.48 -6.41 4.89
N ALA A 73 2.55 -6.41 5.69
CA ALA A 73 2.72 -5.50 6.81
C ALA A 73 3.18 -4.09 6.41
N ILE A 74 3.60 -3.91 5.15
CA ILE A 74 4.07 -2.64 4.59
C ILE A 74 3.32 -2.27 3.30
N GLY A 75 2.07 -2.72 3.15
CA GLY A 75 1.19 -2.36 2.04
C GLY A 75 1.52 -2.92 0.64
N TYR A 76 2.62 -3.67 0.47
CA TYR A 76 2.96 -4.34 -0.79
C TYR A 76 2.06 -5.56 -1.05
N ARG A 77 2.04 -6.03 -2.30
CA ARG A 77 1.16 -7.10 -2.79
C ARG A 77 2.03 -8.33 -3.08
N PRO A 78 1.84 -9.44 -2.36
CA PRO A 78 2.71 -10.64 -2.41
C PRO A 78 2.84 -11.40 -3.74
N PHE A 79 2.27 -10.88 -4.82
CA PHE A 79 2.24 -11.58 -6.11
C PHE A 79 2.63 -10.65 -7.28
N ILE A 80 3.18 -9.47 -6.99
CA ILE A 80 3.59 -8.46 -7.97
C ILE A 80 4.98 -7.92 -7.57
N ALA A 81 6.03 -8.49 -8.15
CA ALA A 81 7.41 -8.21 -7.75
C ALA A 81 7.96 -6.81 -8.10
N ASP A 82 7.24 -6.03 -8.90
CA ASP A 82 7.62 -4.68 -9.37
C ASP A 82 6.32 -3.90 -9.56
N GLN A 83 5.83 -3.30 -8.48
CA GLN A 83 4.55 -2.60 -8.45
C GLN A 83 4.60 -1.28 -9.19
N ASN A 84 5.69 -0.54 -9.00
CA ASN A 84 5.90 0.79 -9.59
C ASN A 84 6.37 0.73 -11.05
N ARG A 85 6.65 -0.47 -11.57
CA ARG A 85 7.07 -0.76 -12.94
C ARG A 85 8.36 -0.04 -13.33
N ASN A 86 9.25 0.17 -12.38
CA ASN A 86 10.54 0.80 -12.62
C ASN A 86 11.61 -0.20 -13.11
N GLU A 87 11.23 -1.46 -13.35
CA GLU A 87 12.10 -2.58 -13.76
C GLU A 87 13.07 -3.04 -12.66
N ILE A 88 12.85 -2.62 -11.41
CA ILE A 88 13.57 -3.04 -10.21
C ILE A 88 12.57 -3.79 -9.32
N ALA A 89 13.01 -4.88 -8.68
CA ALA A 89 12.15 -5.59 -7.77
C ALA A 89 11.86 -4.73 -6.52
N ASP A 90 10.63 -4.77 -6.01
CA ASP A 90 10.17 -3.90 -4.92
C ASP A 90 11.08 -4.00 -3.67
N GLY A 91 11.42 -5.20 -3.23
CA GLY A 91 12.35 -5.41 -2.12
C GLY A 91 13.77 -4.87 -2.35
N VAL A 92 14.26 -4.87 -3.60
CA VAL A 92 15.57 -4.29 -3.98
C VAL A 92 15.50 -2.78 -3.92
N ASP A 93 14.47 -2.19 -4.52
CA ASP A 93 14.25 -0.75 -4.59
C ASP A 93 14.10 -0.16 -3.18
N LEU A 94 13.26 -0.80 -2.36
CA LEU A 94 13.01 -0.41 -0.97
C LEU A 94 14.28 -0.44 -0.12
N ALA A 95 15.08 -1.51 -0.19
CA ALA A 95 16.33 -1.60 0.55
C ALA A 95 17.32 -0.51 0.15
N GLN A 96 17.48 -0.26 -1.15
CA GLN A 96 18.37 0.79 -1.65
C GLN A 96 17.90 2.17 -1.21
N HIS A 97 16.60 2.43 -1.29
CA HIS A 97 16.00 3.68 -0.84
C HIS A 97 16.23 3.92 0.66
N CYS A 98 15.92 2.93 1.51
CA CYS A 98 16.19 2.99 2.95
C CYS A 98 17.67 3.31 3.24
N SER A 99 18.61 2.67 2.53
CA SER A 99 20.04 2.94 2.71
C SER A 99 20.41 4.38 2.34
N ALA A 100 19.83 4.93 1.26
CA ALA A 100 20.07 6.30 0.82
C ALA A 100 19.54 7.31 1.85
N VAL A 101 18.30 7.12 2.31
CA VAL A 101 17.67 7.97 3.33
C VAL A 101 18.49 7.95 4.61
N ILE A 102 18.85 6.77 5.13
CA ILE A 102 19.68 6.64 6.33
C ILE A 102 21.02 7.35 6.13
N ASN A 103 21.65 7.23 4.96
CA ASN A 103 22.94 7.86 4.67
C ASN A 103 22.87 9.41 4.71
N GLU A 104 21.76 9.99 4.24
CA GLU A 104 21.50 11.43 4.23
C GLU A 104 21.04 12.00 5.58
N MET A 105 20.63 11.14 6.53
CA MET A 105 20.14 11.58 7.84
C MET A 105 21.18 12.40 8.61
N PRO A 106 20.72 13.43 9.36
CA PRO A 106 21.57 14.14 10.29
C PRO A 106 22.19 13.22 11.35
N VAL A 107 23.48 13.41 11.64
CA VAL A 107 24.19 12.66 12.68
C VAL A 107 24.12 13.41 14.01
N TYR A 108 23.56 12.77 15.03
CA TYR A 108 23.62 13.27 16.39
C TYR A 108 24.91 12.81 17.08
N ILE A 109 25.68 13.76 17.59
CA ILE A 109 26.91 13.51 18.35
C ILE A 109 26.63 13.81 19.82
N PRO A 110 26.55 12.78 20.69
CA PRO A 110 26.35 12.98 22.13
C PRO A 110 27.36 13.97 22.71
N GLY A 111 26.86 14.97 23.46
CA GLY A 111 27.70 15.98 24.11
C GLY A 111 27.99 17.23 23.26
N THR A 112 27.45 17.34 22.05
CA THR A 112 27.47 18.59 21.27
C THR A 112 26.14 19.35 21.46
N MET A 113 26.17 20.68 21.69
CA MET A 113 24.96 21.52 21.84
C MET A 113 24.23 21.79 20.52
N MET A 114 24.19 20.80 19.62
CA MET A 114 23.33 20.86 18.43
C MET A 114 21.92 20.42 18.83
N PRO A 115 20.89 21.23 18.58
CA PRO A 115 19.55 20.70 18.49
C PRO A 115 19.46 19.81 17.25
N ILE A 116 18.88 18.62 17.38
CA ILE A 116 17.86 18.15 16.43
C ILE A 116 16.69 17.54 17.23
N PRO A 117 16.02 18.32 18.10
CA PRO A 117 15.01 17.80 19.01
C PRO A 117 13.74 17.32 18.30
N ASN A 118 13.52 17.70 17.04
CA ASN A 118 12.26 17.46 16.32
C ASN A 118 12.48 16.98 14.87
N GLN A 119 13.62 16.36 14.56
CA GLN A 119 13.84 15.74 13.25
C GLN A 119 14.50 14.40 13.45
N THR A 120 14.08 13.44 12.63
CA THR A 120 14.63 12.08 12.58
C THR A 120 16.14 12.15 12.31
N HIS A 121 16.91 11.50 13.17
CA HIS A 121 18.38 11.56 13.12
C HIS A 121 18.97 10.19 13.45
N LYS A 122 20.26 10.01 13.12
CA LYS A 122 21.01 8.80 13.47
C LYS A 122 22.09 9.08 14.52
N VAL A 123 22.23 8.16 15.47
CA VAL A 123 23.32 8.11 16.44
C VAL A 123 24.30 7.04 15.99
N VAL A 124 25.54 7.44 15.70
CA VAL A 124 26.57 6.51 15.23
C VAL A 124 27.30 5.90 16.42
N HIS A 125 27.24 4.57 16.52
CA HIS A 125 27.87 3.78 17.56
C HIS A 125 29.08 3.04 16.98
N SER A 126 30.22 3.74 16.89
CA SER A 126 31.45 3.13 16.36
C SER A 126 32.05 2.14 17.35
N LEU A 127 32.35 0.92 16.89
CA LEU A 127 33.04 -0.10 17.67
C LEU A 127 34.47 -0.30 17.16
N PHE A 128 35.35 -0.71 18.07
CA PHE A 128 36.71 -1.11 17.70
C PHE A 128 36.67 -2.51 17.09
N GLY A 129 36.56 -2.56 15.76
CA GLY A 129 36.54 -3.82 15.03
C GLY A 129 36.20 -3.60 13.57
N ILE A 130 36.61 -4.55 12.75
CA ILE A 130 36.28 -4.61 11.33
C ILE A 130 35.61 -5.95 11.10
N GLU A 131 34.47 -5.92 10.44
CA GLU A 131 33.78 -7.09 9.94
C GLU A 131 33.94 -7.15 8.42
N ARG A 132 33.96 -8.37 7.88
CA ARG A 132 34.09 -8.59 6.45
C ARG A 132 32.80 -9.12 5.89
N CYS A 133 32.29 -8.48 4.83
CA CYS A 133 31.16 -9.00 4.08
C CYS A 133 31.54 -10.34 3.44
N ASP A 134 30.76 -11.40 3.69
CA ASP A 134 30.99 -12.76 3.18
C ASP A 134 30.81 -12.87 1.65
N ILE A 135 30.11 -11.91 1.05
CA ILE A 135 29.79 -11.83 -0.37
C ILE A 135 30.87 -11.07 -1.14
N CYS A 136 31.05 -9.77 -0.90
CA CYS A 136 31.99 -8.94 -1.66
C CYS A 136 33.40 -8.86 -1.04
N GLY A 137 33.55 -9.26 0.23
CA GLY A 137 34.81 -9.19 0.96
C GLY A 137 35.19 -7.79 1.44
N GLN A 138 34.30 -6.79 1.32
CA GLN A 138 34.50 -5.44 1.84
C GLN A 138 34.57 -5.45 3.37
N GLU A 139 35.50 -4.64 3.89
CA GLU A 139 35.67 -4.40 5.32
C GLU A 139 34.74 -3.26 5.75
N VAL A 140 33.89 -3.50 6.75
CA VAL A 140 32.95 -2.53 7.36
C VAL A 140 33.25 -2.39 8.85
N ASN A 141 32.91 -1.25 9.48
CA ASN A 141 33.08 -1.13 10.93
C ASN A 141 32.11 -2.10 11.63
N MET A 142 32.54 -2.71 12.73
CA MET A 142 31.66 -3.56 13.53
C MET A 142 30.58 -2.77 14.28
N GLY A 143 30.62 -1.44 14.23
CA GLY A 143 29.61 -0.59 14.81
C GLY A 143 28.30 -0.59 14.03
N GLY A 144 27.44 0.35 14.40
CA GLY A 144 26.16 0.52 13.75
C GLY A 144 25.55 1.88 14.00
N VAL A 145 24.31 2.02 13.59
CA VAL A 145 23.52 3.24 13.78
C VAL A 145 22.26 2.93 14.57
N GLU A 146 21.92 3.83 15.47
CA GLU A 146 20.59 3.89 16.07
C GLU A 146 19.84 5.03 15.41
N ILE A 147 18.64 4.77 14.90
CA ILE A 147 17.80 5.75 14.23
C ILE A 147 16.75 6.19 15.23
N VAL A 148 16.63 7.49 15.48
CA VAL A 148 15.71 8.05 16.46
C VAL A 148 14.73 8.97 15.75
N ASN A 149 13.45 8.66 15.89
CA ASN A 149 12.37 9.52 15.47
C ASN A 149 11.72 10.19 16.69
N PRO A 150 12.05 11.46 16.98
CA PRO A 150 11.48 12.15 18.13
C PRO A 150 10.01 12.53 17.97
N ASN A 151 9.48 12.61 16.74
CA ASN A 151 8.08 12.96 16.49
C ASN A 151 7.16 11.80 16.86
N LEU A 152 7.57 10.58 16.48
CA LEU A 152 6.84 9.34 16.77
C LEU A 152 7.20 8.73 18.13
N GLY A 153 8.27 9.21 18.78
CA GLY A 153 8.76 8.64 20.04
C GLY A 153 9.30 7.22 19.90
N ILE A 154 9.73 6.83 18.69
CA ILE A 154 10.26 5.49 18.38
C ILE A 154 11.73 5.56 17.98
N SER A 155 12.43 4.45 18.21
CA SER A 155 13.79 4.23 17.72
C SER A 155 13.93 2.86 17.07
N TYR A 156 14.94 2.77 16.20
CA TYR A 156 15.34 1.55 15.51
C TYR A 156 16.84 1.27 15.75
N PRO A 157 17.23 0.02 16.08
CA PRO A 157 16.40 -1.18 16.24
C PRO A 157 15.51 -1.16 17.49
N ASP A 158 14.56 -2.09 17.59
CA ASP A 158 13.88 -2.38 18.87
C ASP A 158 14.89 -3.05 19.84
N PRO A 159 14.86 -2.75 21.15
CA PRO A 159 15.69 -3.45 22.13
C PRO A 159 15.53 -4.98 22.13
N ASN A 160 14.41 -5.50 21.61
CA ASN A 160 14.10 -6.92 21.46
C ASN A 160 14.30 -7.44 20.03
N ASP A 161 14.89 -6.64 19.13
CA ASP A 161 15.12 -7.02 17.73
C ASP A 161 16.07 -8.24 17.65
N PRO A 162 15.75 -9.25 16.81
CA PRO A 162 16.59 -10.44 16.61
C PRO A 162 18.01 -10.16 16.10
N LEU A 163 18.32 -8.96 15.60
CA LEU A 163 19.67 -8.53 15.16
C LEU A 163 20.61 -8.11 16.30
N ASP A 164 20.44 -8.67 17.51
CA ASP A 164 21.19 -8.30 18.72
C ASP A 164 20.95 -6.84 19.18
N GLY A 165 19.75 -6.33 18.87
CA GLY A 165 18.95 -5.31 19.57
C GLY A 165 19.50 -3.91 19.86
N ALA A 166 20.80 -3.67 19.73
CA ALA A 166 21.40 -2.40 20.18
C ALA A 166 21.54 -1.37 19.07
N VAL A 167 21.91 -1.80 17.86
CA VAL A 167 22.22 -0.93 16.71
C VAL A 167 21.94 -1.64 15.40
N LEU A 168 21.56 -0.90 14.36
CA LEU A 168 21.54 -1.38 12.98
C LEU A 168 23.00 -1.49 12.50
N PRO A 169 23.54 -2.69 12.27
CA PRO A 169 24.96 -2.84 11.94
C PRO A 169 25.33 -2.14 10.62
N GLU A 170 26.55 -1.60 10.52
CA GLU A 170 27.03 -1.06 9.24
C GLU A 170 27.04 -2.14 8.13
N LEU A 171 27.18 -3.41 8.51
CA LEU A 171 27.05 -4.52 7.56
C LEU A 171 25.64 -4.60 6.97
N ALA A 172 24.59 -4.40 7.78
CA ALA A 172 23.22 -4.40 7.28
C ALA A 172 22.98 -3.22 6.34
N LEU A 173 23.50 -2.02 6.67
CA LEU A 173 23.49 -0.87 5.76
C LEU A 173 24.16 -1.19 4.42
N HIS A 174 25.34 -1.82 4.46
CA HIS A 174 26.06 -2.24 3.26
C HIS A 174 25.25 -3.22 2.39
N TYR A 175 24.54 -4.17 3.01
CA TYR A 175 23.66 -5.08 2.28
C TYR A 175 22.45 -4.36 1.66
N MET A 176 21.89 -3.37 2.35
CA MET A 176 20.78 -2.55 1.83
C MET A 176 21.20 -1.67 0.64
N GLU A 177 22.42 -1.14 0.63
CA GLU A 177 23.00 -0.46 -0.56
C GLU A 177 23.03 -1.36 -1.81
N HIS A 178 23.03 -2.68 -1.59
CA HIS A 178 22.98 -3.70 -2.63
C HIS A 178 21.60 -4.35 -2.81
N GLY A 179 20.56 -3.81 -2.18
CA GLY A 179 19.18 -4.24 -2.35
C GLY A 179 18.79 -5.47 -1.53
N SER A 180 19.32 -5.63 -0.32
CA SER A 180 19.00 -6.75 0.57
C SER A 180 18.79 -6.28 2.01
N PHE A 181 17.73 -6.77 2.65
CA PHE A 181 17.49 -6.61 4.09
C PHE A 181 18.11 -7.72 4.94
N ASP A 182 18.56 -8.81 4.32
CA ASP A 182 19.38 -9.81 5.00
C ASP A 182 20.82 -9.33 5.08
N CYS A 183 21.50 -9.61 6.20
CA CYS A 183 22.93 -9.42 6.35
C CYS A 183 23.59 -10.67 6.92
N PHE A 184 24.80 -10.98 6.42
CA PHE A 184 25.59 -12.10 6.90
C PHE A 184 27.06 -11.70 6.93
N GLY A 185 27.65 -11.75 8.11
CA GLY A 185 29.06 -11.51 8.33
C GLY A 185 29.61 -12.42 9.43
N ASP A 186 30.86 -12.19 9.79
CA ASP A 186 31.56 -12.97 10.80
C ASP A 186 31.03 -12.69 12.23
N VAL A 187 30.36 -11.55 12.43
CA VAL A 187 29.85 -11.06 13.71
C VAL A 187 28.34 -10.88 13.67
N HIS A 188 27.82 -10.14 12.68
CA HIS A 188 26.41 -9.83 12.56
C HIS A 188 25.77 -10.74 11.50
N SER A 189 24.64 -11.34 11.87
CA SER A 189 23.82 -12.08 10.92
C SER A 189 22.35 -11.97 11.29
N GLY A 190 21.50 -11.65 10.33
CA GLY A 190 20.08 -11.49 10.58
C GLY A 190 19.37 -10.81 9.42
N ARG A 191 18.13 -10.38 9.68
CA ARG A 191 17.29 -9.65 8.75
C ARG A 191 16.71 -8.45 9.45
N VAL A 192 16.78 -7.29 8.80
CA VAL A 192 16.25 -6.02 9.29
C VAL A 192 14.73 -6.15 9.47
N ASP A 193 14.20 -5.64 10.59
CA ASP A 193 12.75 -5.47 10.77
C ASP A 193 12.26 -4.30 9.92
N ILE A 194 11.81 -4.63 8.71
CA ILE A 194 11.48 -3.69 7.64
C ILE A 194 10.35 -2.74 8.08
N ALA A 195 9.26 -3.27 8.63
CA ALA A 195 8.09 -2.47 9.01
C ALA A 195 8.46 -1.42 10.06
N ARG A 196 9.24 -1.82 11.08
CA ARG A 196 9.69 -0.88 12.10
C ARG A 196 10.68 0.15 11.54
N LEU A 197 11.59 -0.28 10.66
CA LEU A 197 12.56 0.62 10.03
C LEU A 197 11.81 1.70 9.23
N LEU A 198 10.87 1.30 8.38
CA LEU A 198 10.06 2.22 7.56
C LEU A 198 9.29 3.21 8.44
N ARG A 199 8.60 2.71 9.47
CA ARG A 199 7.88 3.57 10.44
C ARG A 199 8.82 4.56 11.13
N THR A 200 10.01 4.12 11.54
CA THR A 200 11.02 5.01 12.18
C THR A 200 11.54 6.07 11.20
N LEU A 201 11.72 5.70 9.94
CA LEU A 201 12.17 6.61 8.89
C LEU A 201 11.07 7.51 8.33
N GLU A 202 9.81 7.33 8.75
CA GLU A 202 8.63 7.95 8.11
C GLU A 202 8.58 7.69 6.60
N LEU A 203 9.10 6.53 6.17
CA LEU A 203 9.03 6.10 4.78
C LEU A 203 7.75 5.32 4.57
N ARG A 204 6.85 5.88 3.77
CA ARG A 204 5.61 5.24 3.37
C ARG A 204 5.84 4.49 2.07
N TYR A 205 5.61 3.18 2.10
CA TYR A 205 5.64 2.34 0.92
C TYR A 205 4.40 1.44 0.89
N PRO A 206 3.94 1.01 -0.30
CA PRO A 206 4.53 1.24 -1.62
C PRO A 206 4.44 2.70 -2.08
N GLU A 207 5.59 3.35 -2.25
CA GLU A 207 5.74 4.63 -2.93
C GLU A 207 5.65 4.33 -4.42
N ASP A 208 4.45 3.99 -4.88
CA ASP A 208 4.09 4.28 -6.26
C ASP A 208 4.00 5.80 -6.31
N PRO A 209 4.90 6.56 -6.97
CA PRO A 209 4.61 7.93 -7.34
C PRO A 209 3.42 7.88 -8.28
N ASN A 210 2.24 7.85 -7.68
CA ASN A 210 1.01 7.74 -8.37
C ASN A 210 0.60 9.17 -8.66
N GLU A 211 1.05 9.66 -9.81
CA GLU A 211 0.76 11.03 -10.28
C GLU A 211 -0.74 11.37 -10.33
N HIS A 212 -1.64 10.39 -10.10
CA HIS A 212 -3.07 10.61 -9.91
C HIS A 212 -3.44 11.12 -8.51
N GLN A 213 -2.55 11.02 -7.51
CA GLN A 213 -2.68 11.58 -6.17
C GLN A 213 -2.45 13.09 -6.23
N LEU A 214 -3.51 13.83 -6.52
CA LEU A 214 -3.45 15.27 -6.64
C LEU A 214 -3.54 15.91 -5.26
N ALA A 215 -2.53 16.72 -4.90
CA ALA A 215 -2.50 17.43 -3.63
C ALA A 215 -3.71 18.36 -3.46
N VAL A 216 -4.27 18.35 -2.26
CA VAL A 216 -5.50 19.07 -1.92
C VAL A 216 -5.16 20.30 -1.09
N THR A 217 -5.95 21.37 -1.25
CA THR A 217 -5.80 22.58 -0.41
C THR A 217 -6.65 22.47 0.85
N GLY A 218 -6.04 22.70 2.01
CA GLY A 218 -6.74 22.59 3.31
C GLY A 218 -6.82 21.15 3.78
N ASP A 219 -5.67 20.48 3.72
CA ASP A 219 -5.36 19.12 4.12
C ASP A 219 -4.15 19.29 5.08
N LEU A 220 -4.38 19.06 6.38
CA LEU A 220 -3.45 19.45 7.44
C LEU A 220 -2.35 18.42 7.67
N ASP A 221 -2.66 17.14 7.54
CA ASP A 221 -1.76 16.01 7.76
C ASP A 221 -1.23 15.39 6.45
N GLY A 222 -1.79 15.77 5.31
CA GLY A 222 -1.28 15.47 3.98
C GLY A 222 -1.81 14.17 3.39
N ASP A 223 -2.95 13.66 3.86
CA ASP A 223 -3.51 12.36 3.51
C ASP A 223 -4.38 12.36 2.23
N LEU A 224 -4.51 13.52 1.57
CA LEU A 224 -5.33 13.81 0.39
C LEU A 224 -6.85 13.96 0.66
N MET A 225 -7.25 14.11 1.91
CA MET A 225 -8.57 14.59 2.32
C MET A 225 -8.51 16.05 2.76
N THR A 226 -9.58 16.81 2.55
CA THR A 226 -9.65 18.14 3.19
C THR A 226 -10.03 18.00 4.66
N ASP A 227 -9.61 18.92 5.52
CA ASP A 227 -10.01 18.96 6.94
C ASP A 227 -11.54 18.91 7.12
N SER A 228 -12.28 19.47 6.14
CA SER A 228 -13.74 19.49 6.15
C SER A 228 -14.38 18.15 5.77
N GLU A 229 -13.71 17.38 4.92
CA GLU A 229 -14.12 16.05 4.47
C GLU A 229 -13.85 15.02 5.56
N GLU A 230 -12.65 15.07 6.15
CA GLU A 230 -12.27 14.25 7.30
C GLU A 230 -13.24 14.42 8.45
N LEU A 231 -13.51 15.67 8.87
CA LEU A 231 -14.45 15.97 9.94
C LEU A 231 -15.88 15.49 9.63
N ALA A 232 -16.29 15.53 8.35
CA ALA A 232 -17.61 15.09 7.92
C ALA A 232 -17.74 13.56 7.89
N ALA A 233 -16.63 12.86 7.63
CA ALA A 233 -16.57 11.39 7.56
C ALA A 233 -16.15 10.74 8.90
N GLY A 234 -15.57 11.50 9.82
CA GLY A 234 -15.18 11.04 11.16
C GLY A 234 -13.70 10.67 11.31
N TYR A 235 -12.82 11.24 10.48
CA TYR A 235 -11.36 11.03 10.52
C TYR A 235 -10.66 12.04 11.45
N ASP A 236 -9.41 11.75 11.85
CA ASP A 236 -8.59 12.64 12.69
C ASP A 236 -7.68 13.54 11.84
N LEU A 237 -7.91 14.84 11.95
CA LEU A 237 -7.26 15.91 11.16
C LEU A 237 -5.73 16.03 11.32
N TYR A 238 -5.13 15.24 12.19
CA TYR A 238 -3.72 15.36 12.56
C TYR A 238 -2.96 14.05 12.39
N ASP A 239 -3.61 13.02 11.88
CA ASP A 239 -3.07 11.67 11.80
C ASP A 239 -3.44 11.05 10.46
N ALA A 240 -2.55 11.24 9.48
CA ALA A 240 -2.75 10.82 8.11
C ALA A 240 -2.84 9.30 7.92
N ASP A 241 -2.52 8.49 8.93
CA ASP A 241 -2.52 7.01 8.91
C ASP A 241 -3.03 6.51 10.26
N GLN A 242 -4.35 6.58 10.47
CA GLN A 242 -4.97 6.42 11.80
C GLN A 242 -4.87 4.99 12.35
N ASP A 243 -4.77 4.00 11.46
CA ASP A 243 -4.67 2.59 11.85
C ASP A 243 -3.21 2.05 11.86
N ASP A 244 -2.24 2.92 11.55
CA ASP A 244 -0.81 2.64 11.49
C ASP A 244 -0.45 1.51 10.50
N ASP A 245 -1.17 1.42 9.38
CA ASP A 245 -0.94 0.43 8.32
C ASP A 245 0.05 0.90 7.25
N LEU A 246 0.57 2.13 7.39
CA LEU A 246 1.49 2.83 6.48
C LEU A 246 0.85 3.30 5.17
N THR A 247 -0.49 3.34 5.08
CA THR A 247 -1.26 3.90 3.97
C THR A 247 -2.02 5.13 4.44
N ASP A 248 -1.94 6.23 3.68
CA ASP A 248 -2.71 7.41 4.05
C ASP A 248 -4.21 7.14 3.98
N ASP A 249 -4.95 7.60 4.98
CA ASP A 249 -6.39 7.38 5.13
C ASP A 249 -7.15 7.83 3.87
N GLY A 250 -6.86 9.00 3.31
CA GLY A 250 -7.49 9.47 2.08
C GLY A 250 -7.21 8.61 0.85
N ILE A 251 -5.99 8.06 0.74
CA ILE A 251 -5.59 7.15 -0.36
C ILE A 251 -6.33 5.83 -0.23
N GLU A 252 -6.33 5.25 0.97
CA GLU A 252 -6.98 3.98 1.22
C GLU A 252 -8.50 4.09 1.02
N LEU A 253 -9.13 5.14 1.57
CA LEU A 253 -10.56 5.38 1.46
C LEU A 253 -11.02 5.53 0.00
N ALA A 254 -10.24 6.25 -0.82
CA ALA A 254 -10.53 6.39 -2.25
C ALA A 254 -10.50 5.03 -2.96
N ARG A 255 -9.49 4.20 -2.70
CA ARG A 255 -9.37 2.86 -3.29
C ARG A 255 -10.52 1.96 -2.87
N GLN A 256 -10.82 1.92 -1.57
CA GLN A 256 -11.93 1.16 -1.03
C GLN A 256 -13.28 1.60 -1.64
N CYS A 257 -13.51 2.91 -1.76
CA CYS A 257 -14.69 3.45 -2.43
C CYS A 257 -14.78 2.98 -3.89
N ALA A 258 -13.67 2.98 -4.63
CA ALA A 258 -13.64 2.50 -6.02
C ALA A 258 -14.00 1.02 -6.12
N GLU A 259 -13.44 0.18 -5.26
CA GLU A 259 -13.72 -1.26 -5.21
C GLU A 259 -15.19 -1.55 -4.87
N VAL A 260 -15.73 -0.86 -3.86
CA VAL A 260 -17.14 -1.01 -3.47
C VAL A 260 -18.05 -0.58 -4.61
N VAL A 261 -17.79 0.57 -5.25
CA VAL A 261 -18.57 1.03 -6.40
C VAL A 261 -18.48 0.02 -7.55
N ASP A 262 -17.31 -0.57 -7.83
CA ASP A 262 -17.19 -1.58 -8.88
C ASP A 262 -18.01 -2.85 -8.57
N ALA A 263 -18.03 -3.26 -7.30
CA ALA A 263 -18.75 -4.44 -6.81
C ALA A 263 -20.28 -4.26 -6.70
N LEU A 264 -20.80 -3.01 -6.75
CA LEU A 264 -22.24 -2.76 -6.63
C LEU A 264 -23.06 -3.46 -7.73
N PRO A 265 -24.27 -3.95 -7.40
CA PRO A 265 -25.16 -4.51 -8.40
C PRO A 265 -25.58 -3.43 -9.41
N VAL A 266 -25.51 -3.77 -10.70
CA VAL A 266 -26.02 -2.91 -11.76
C VAL A 266 -27.54 -3.04 -11.83
N PHE A 267 -28.24 -1.92 -11.81
CA PHE A 267 -29.70 -1.89 -11.90
C PHE A 267 -30.18 -2.44 -13.25
N ASP A 268 -31.00 -3.49 -13.20
CA ASP A 268 -31.76 -3.99 -14.34
C ASP A 268 -33.24 -3.63 -14.16
N PRO A 269 -33.83 -2.78 -15.03
CA PRO A 269 -35.26 -2.45 -14.98
C PRO A 269 -36.20 -3.65 -15.06
N ASN A 270 -35.73 -4.79 -15.58
CA ASN A 270 -36.51 -6.04 -15.66
C ASN A 270 -36.08 -7.08 -14.61
N GLY A 271 -35.11 -6.72 -13.76
CA GLY A 271 -34.62 -7.55 -12.68
C GLY A 271 -35.57 -7.57 -11.47
N PRO A 272 -35.29 -8.42 -10.47
CA PRO A 272 -35.98 -8.34 -9.18
C PRO A 272 -35.72 -6.97 -8.52
N GLU A 273 -36.69 -6.48 -7.74
CA GLU A 273 -36.50 -5.27 -6.94
C GLU A 273 -35.29 -5.41 -6.02
N VAL A 274 -34.33 -4.51 -6.20
CA VAL A 274 -33.12 -4.44 -5.37
C VAL A 274 -33.42 -3.44 -4.26
N ASN A 275 -33.77 -3.92 -3.06
CA ASN A 275 -33.89 -3.09 -1.85
C ASN A 275 -32.52 -2.80 -1.20
N ALA A 276 -31.50 -2.57 -2.03
CA ALA A 276 -30.11 -2.36 -1.61
C ALA A 276 -29.48 -1.21 -2.40
N ILE A 277 -28.21 -0.91 -2.11
CA ILE A 277 -27.41 0.04 -2.87
C ILE A 277 -27.15 -0.56 -4.26
N TYR A 278 -27.34 0.23 -5.32
CA TYR A 278 -27.10 -0.19 -6.69
C TYR A 278 -26.50 0.95 -7.51
N LYS A 279 -25.96 0.61 -8.68
CA LYS A 279 -25.48 1.58 -9.66
C LYS A 279 -26.22 1.49 -10.99
N VAL A 280 -26.45 2.64 -11.62
CA VAL A 280 -27.01 2.75 -12.98
C VAL A 280 -25.95 3.33 -13.89
N ASN A 281 -25.75 2.71 -15.05
CA ASN A 281 -24.76 3.17 -16.01
C ASN A 281 -25.37 4.19 -16.99
N PHE A 282 -24.77 5.37 -17.09
CA PHE A 282 -25.07 6.40 -18.09
C PHE A 282 -23.92 6.57 -19.10
N MET A 283 -23.57 5.48 -19.80
CA MET A 283 -22.58 5.48 -20.88
C MET A 283 -22.85 6.58 -21.91
N GLN A 284 -21.81 7.37 -22.21
CA GLN A 284 -21.85 8.35 -23.28
C GLN A 284 -21.10 7.85 -24.53
N ARG A 285 -21.45 8.41 -25.69
CA ARG A 285 -20.71 8.15 -26.93
C ARG A 285 -19.46 9.01 -26.97
N GLY A 286 -18.39 8.51 -26.38
CA GLY A 286 -17.07 9.10 -26.46
C GLY A 286 -16.12 8.48 -25.43
N ILE A 287 -14.85 8.84 -25.55
CA ILE A 287 -13.79 8.45 -24.64
C ILE A 287 -13.11 9.71 -24.13
N GLU A 288 -12.65 9.64 -22.89
CA GLU A 288 -11.83 10.65 -22.24
C GLU A 288 -10.50 10.01 -21.89
N ASN A 289 -9.42 10.79 -21.96
CA ASN A 289 -8.10 10.32 -21.56
C ASN A 289 -7.78 10.85 -20.17
N CYS A 290 -7.23 9.99 -19.32
CA CYS A 290 -6.60 10.45 -18.10
C CYS A 290 -5.36 11.29 -18.46
N ASP A 291 -5.25 12.50 -17.89
CA ASP A 291 -4.16 13.44 -18.16
C ASP A 291 -2.80 12.93 -17.66
N ILE A 292 -2.82 11.98 -16.73
CA ILE A 292 -1.65 11.42 -16.06
C ILE A 292 -1.14 10.18 -16.80
N CYS A 293 -1.89 9.08 -16.78
CA CYS A 293 -1.44 7.82 -17.38
C CYS A 293 -1.84 7.63 -18.86
N GLY A 294 -2.67 8.50 -19.42
CA GLY A 294 -3.18 8.37 -20.79
C GLY A 294 -4.20 7.25 -21.00
N THR A 295 -4.66 6.58 -19.94
CA THR A 295 -5.70 5.54 -20.04
C THR A 295 -7.00 6.15 -20.58
N THR A 296 -7.61 5.47 -21.56
CA THR A 296 -8.89 5.87 -22.14
C THR A 296 -10.05 5.30 -21.32
N VAL A 297 -10.92 6.16 -20.79
CA VAL A 297 -12.15 5.80 -20.09
C VAL A 297 -13.39 6.26 -20.89
N ASN A 298 -14.58 5.75 -20.57
CA ASN A 298 -15.81 6.28 -21.18
C ASN A 298 -16.09 7.68 -20.62
N MET A 299 -16.67 8.58 -21.43
CA MET A 299 -17.15 9.90 -20.94
C MET A 299 -18.43 9.80 -20.08
N GLY A 300 -18.80 8.59 -19.67
CA GLY A 300 -20.01 8.30 -18.92
C GLY A 300 -19.83 8.51 -17.43
N TYR A 301 -20.89 8.18 -16.71
CA TYR A 301 -20.88 8.13 -15.26
C TYR A 301 -21.78 7.02 -14.76
N TRP A 302 -21.51 6.61 -13.53
CA TRP A 302 -22.33 5.73 -12.72
C TRP A 302 -23.13 6.58 -11.74
N GLN A 303 -24.45 6.43 -11.76
CA GLN A 303 -25.28 6.96 -10.69
C GLN A 303 -25.41 5.89 -9.61
N VAL A 304 -24.77 6.13 -8.47
CA VAL A 304 -24.85 5.25 -7.29
C VAL A 304 -26.01 5.73 -6.42
N THR A 305 -26.94 4.82 -6.10
CA THR A 305 -28.16 5.16 -5.35
C THR A 305 -28.31 4.24 -4.14
N ASN A 306 -28.51 4.84 -2.97
CA ASN A 306 -28.93 4.15 -1.77
C ASN A 306 -30.41 4.49 -1.48
N LEU A 307 -31.29 3.53 -1.77
CA LEU A 307 -32.74 3.70 -1.58
C LEU A 307 -33.15 3.86 -0.11
N LYS A 308 -32.40 3.25 0.82
CA LYS A 308 -32.69 3.31 2.25
C LYS A 308 -32.45 4.71 2.81
N LEU A 309 -31.41 5.38 2.33
CA LEU A 309 -31.08 6.76 2.72
C LEU A 309 -31.75 7.82 1.84
N GLY A 310 -32.26 7.43 0.67
CA GLY A 310 -32.81 8.37 -0.31
C GLY A 310 -31.74 9.30 -0.90
N LEU A 311 -30.50 8.82 -0.98
CA LEU A 311 -29.33 9.56 -1.45
C LEU A 311 -28.82 8.97 -2.77
N SER A 312 -28.27 9.82 -3.62
CA SER A 312 -27.64 9.43 -4.88
C SER A 312 -26.47 10.35 -5.21
N ILE A 313 -25.44 9.80 -5.84
CA ILE A 313 -24.27 10.52 -6.33
C ILE A 313 -23.91 10.04 -7.73
N ASP A 314 -23.46 10.96 -8.58
CA ASP A 314 -22.95 10.66 -9.90
C ASP A 314 -21.42 10.58 -9.83
N VAL A 315 -20.86 9.44 -10.23
CA VAL A 315 -19.41 9.17 -10.23
C VAL A 315 -18.98 8.92 -11.67
N SER A 316 -18.19 9.82 -12.27
CA SER A 316 -17.71 9.63 -13.64
C SER A 316 -16.78 8.42 -13.73
N ASP A 317 -16.71 7.77 -14.90
CA ASP A 317 -15.74 6.68 -15.10
C ASP A 317 -14.28 7.17 -14.89
N LEU A 318 -14.01 8.46 -15.17
CA LEU A 318 -12.71 9.08 -14.88
C LEU A 318 -12.47 9.25 -13.37
N SER A 319 -13.45 9.75 -12.62
CA SER A 319 -13.37 9.84 -11.15
C SER A 319 -13.12 8.47 -10.54
N LEU A 320 -13.82 7.43 -11.01
CA LEU A 320 -13.61 6.06 -10.55
C LEU A 320 -12.20 5.53 -10.88
N HIS A 321 -11.64 5.90 -12.03
CA HIS A 321 -10.24 5.60 -12.39
C HIS A 321 -9.26 6.24 -11.40
N TYR A 322 -9.42 7.54 -11.09
CA TYR A 322 -8.59 8.23 -10.10
C TYR A 322 -8.75 7.68 -8.67
N MET A 323 -9.97 7.32 -8.26
CA MET A 323 -10.21 6.70 -6.96
C MET A 323 -9.53 5.33 -6.85
N GLY A 324 -9.50 4.54 -7.93
CA GLY A 324 -8.71 3.29 -7.98
C GLY A 324 -7.20 3.52 -7.82
N HIS A 325 -6.74 4.74 -8.05
CA HIS A 325 -5.37 5.19 -7.81
C HIS A 325 -5.18 5.88 -6.44
N GLY A 326 -6.24 6.04 -5.64
CA GLY A 326 -6.15 6.68 -4.32
C GLY A 326 -6.37 8.18 -4.32
N SER A 327 -7.16 8.74 -5.25
CA SER A 327 -7.52 10.15 -5.24
C SER A 327 -9.00 10.40 -5.51
N PHE A 328 -9.60 11.30 -4.73
CA PHE A 328 -10.94 11.83 -5.02
C PHE A 328 -10.94 12.97 -6.03
N ASP A 329 -9.77 13.59 -6.26
CA ASP A 329 -9.55 14.57 -7.31
C ASP A 329 -9.28 13.88 -8.64
N PHE A 330 -9.74 14.49 -9.73
CA PHE A 330 -9.50 13.98 -11.07
C PHE A 330 -9.25 15.11 -12.07
N ALA A 331 -8.51 14.79 -13.12
CA ALA A 331 -8.23 15.69 -14.24
C ALA A 331 -8.34 14.94 -15.58
N GLY A 332 -9.13 15.47 -16.51
CA GLY A 332 -9.27 14.90 -17.84
C GLY A 332 -9.69 15.92 -18.91
N ASP A 333 -9.59 15.49 -20.17
CA ASP A 333 -9.82 16.34 -21.34
C ASP A 333 -11.29 16.70 -21.58
N VAL A 334 -12.24 15.96 -20.99
CA VAL A 334 -13.69 16.18 -21.15
C VAL A 334 -14.32 16.76 -19.89
N HIS A 335 -14.13 16.11 -18.75
CA HIS A 335 -14.69 16.53 -17.47
C HIS A 335 -13.88 17.63 -16.80
N GLY A 336 -12.68 17.94 -17.31
CA GLY A 336 -11.80 18.96 -16.73
C GLY A 336 -11.22 18.52 -15.39
N LYS A 337 -10.98 19.48 -14.51
CA LYS A 337 -10.59 19.21 -13.11
C LYS A 337 -11.81 19.21 -12.21
N GLY A 338 -11.93 18.20 -11.37
CA GLY A 338 -13.01 18.08 -10.40
C GLY A 338 -12.63 17.23 -9.20
N ARG A 339 -13.52 17.20 -8.20
CA ARG A 339 -13.40 16.39 -7.00
C ARG A 339 -14.71 15.66 -6.75
N THR A 340 -14.62 14.41 -6.33
CA THR A 340 -15.76 13.59 -5.93
C THR A 340 -16.16 13.97 -4.50
N ASP A 341 -17.44 14.15 -4.22
CA ASP A 341 -17.93 14.42 -2.86
C ASP A 341 -17.78 13.16 -1.99
N MET A 342 -16.62 13.04 -1.34
CA MET A 342 -16.21 11.88 -0.55
C MET A 342 -17.21 11.61 0.58
N ALA A 343 -17.55 12.65 1.35
CA ALA A 343 -18.45 12.51 2.50
C ALA A 343 -19.85 12.01 2.08
N LEU A 344 -20.37 12.50 0.94
CA LEU A 344 -21.63 11.98 0.39
C LEU A 344 -21.49 10.55 -0.12
N LEU A 345 -20.38 10.21 -0.80
CA LEU A 345 -20.13 8.87 -1.33
C LEU A 345 -20.05 7.82 -0.21
N VAL A 346 -19.19 8.05 0.79
CA VAL A 346 -19.03 7.18 1.97
C VAL A 346 -20.38 6.93 2.65
N LYS A 347 -21.15 8.01 2.85
CA LYS A 347 -22.50 7.93 3.42
C LYS A 347 -23.48 7.12 2.57
N ILE A 348 -23.45 7.27 1.24
CA ILE A 348 -24.29 6.51 0.31
C ILE A 348 -23.92 5.03 0.33
N LEU A 349 -22.63 4.73 0.31
CA LEU A 349 -22.12 3.37 0.28
C LEU A 349 -22.36 2.62 1.60
N GLU A 350 -22.74 3.32 2.67
CA GLU A 350 -22.76 2.78 4.02
C GLU A 350 -21.41 2.07 4.30
N MET A 351 -20.30 2.66 3.81
CA MET A 351 -18.97 2.08 3.97
C MET A 351 -18.75 1.83 5.46
N PRO A 352 -18.37 0.59 5.81
CA PRO A 352 -18.51 0.11 7.16
C PRO A 352 -17.56 0.87 8.08
N SER A 353 -18.09 1.24 9.24
CA SER A 353 -17.37 1.49 10.47
C SER A 353 -17.37 0.21 11.30
N ARG A 354 -16.90 -0.92 10.72
CA ARG A 354 -16.60 -2.07 11.58
C ARG A 354 -15.30 -1.77 12.29
N CYS A 355 -15.16 -2.41 13.44
CA CYS A 355 -13.91 -2.31 14.16
C CYS A 355 -12.73 -2.75 13.31
N GLY A 356 -11.70 -1.92 13.24
CA GLY A 356 -10.53 -2.18 12.41
C GLY A 356 -10.66 -1.71 10.96
N ASP A 357 -11.82 -1.17 10.57
CA ASP A 357 -11.94 -0.51 9.26
C ASP A 357 -11.38 0.93 9.37
N LEU A 358 -10.85 1.43 8.25
CA LEU A 358 -10.38 2.79 8.08
C LEU A 358 -11.37 3.86 8.61
N GLY A 359 -10.88 4.84 9.37
CA GLY A 359 -11.71 5.86 10.05
C GLY A 359 -12.40 5.38 11.34
N THR A 360 -12.01 4.20 11.86
CA THR A 360 -12.45 3.76 13.18
C THR A 360 -11.80 4.62 14.26
N ILE A 361 -12.57 5.55 14.83
CA ILE A 361 -12.14 6.28 16.03
C ILE A 361 -12.14 5.31 17.22
N TYR A 362 -10.95 4.85 17.62
CA TYR A 362 -10.77 4.07 18.83
C TYR A 362 -11.02 4.93 20.07
N SER A 363 -11.64 4.33 21.10
CA SER A 363 -11.72 5.00 22.39
C SER A 363 -10.29 5.15 22.95
N PRO A 364 -9.92 6.27 23.58
CA PRO A 364 -8.61 6.36 24.26
C PRO A 364 -8.40 5.31 25.37
N ALA A 365 -9.46 4.61 25.78
CA ALA A 365 -9.42 3.52 26.75
C ALA A 365 -9.35 2.12 26.10
N ASP A 366 -9.50 2.03 24.77
CA ASP A 366 -9.34 0.83 23.97
C ASP A 366 -7.86 0.76 23.53
N LEU A 367 -7.05 0.13 24.36
CA LEU A 367 -5.60 0.08 24.22
C LEU A 367 -5.15 -1.03 23.26
N ASN A 368 -5.99 -2.04 23.03
CA ASN A 368 -5.70 -3.12 22.08
C ASN A 368 -6.29 -2.88 20.68
N ARG A 369 -7.05 -1.79 20.49
CA ARG A 369 -7.71 -1.41 19.24
C ARG A 369 -8.69 -2.48 18.72
N ASP A 370 -9.45 -3.10 19.61
CA ASP A 370 -10.48 -4.10 19.25
C ASP A 370 -11.93 -3.56 19.29
N CYS A 371 -12.06 -2.24 19.45
CA CYS A 371 -13.29 -1.45 19.52
C CYS A 371 -14.17 -1.82 20.69
N ARG A 372 -13.57 -2.40 21.72
CA ARG A 372 -14.18 -2.64 23.01
C ARG A 372 -13.27 -2.01 24.04
N VAL A 373 -13.89 -1.61 25.15
CA VAL A 373 -13.14 -1.20 26.33
C VAL A 373 -13.50 -2.22 27.39
N ASP A 374 -12.63 -3.19 27.58
CA ASP A 374 -12.87 -4.30 28.48
C ASP A 374 -11.66 -4.65 29.38
N SER A 375 -11.62 -5.88 29.90
CA SER A 375 -10.57 -6.29 30.81
C SER A 375 -9.22 -6.42 30.14
N ASP A 376 -9.18 -6.66 28.82
CA ASP A 376 -7.94 -6.86 28.09
C ASP A 376 -7.19 -5.51 27.96
N ASP A 377 -7.91 -4.42 27.73
CA ASP A 377 -7.35 -3.05 27.80
C ASP A 377 -6.81 -2.72 29.19
N PHE A 378 -7.55 -3.10 30.23
CA PHE A 378 -7.10 -2.88 31.61
C PHE A 378 -5.80 -3.63 31.93
N MET A 379 -5.60 -4.81 31.34
CA MET A 379 -4.35 -5.55 31.47
C MET A 379 -3.19 -4.82 30.82
N ILE A 380 -3.36 -4.34 29.58
CA ILE A 380 -2.34 -3.53 28.87
C ILE A 380 -1.99 -2.27 29.68
N PHE A 381 -3.01 -1.54 30.15
CA PHE A 381 -2.82 -0.38 31.01
C PHE A 381 -2.00 -0.71 32.27
N SER A 382 -2.35 -1.81 32.94
CA SER A 382 -1.70 -2.22 34.20
C SER A 382 -0.23 -2.59 33.98
N GLU A 383 0.09 -3.25 32.86
CA GLU A 383 1.47 -3.57 32.48
C GLU A 383 2.29 -2.32 32.20
N GLN A 384 1.75 -1.39 31.40
CA GLN A 384 2.40 -0.10 31.11
C GLN A 384 2.63 0.73 32.39
N TRP A 385 1.66 0.73 33.31
CA TRP A 385 1.78 1.42 34.60
C TRP A 385 2.86 0.80 35.49
N LEU A 386 2.95 -0.52 35.56
CA LEU A 386 3.99 -1.22 36.33
C LEU A 386 5.39 -0.99 35.76
N GLN A 387 5.55 -0.89 34.45
CA GLN A 387 6.83 -0.57 33.82
C GLN A 387 7.30 0.84 34.18
N ASN A 388 6.39 1.82 34.21
CA ASN A 388 6.72 3.21 34.52
C ASN A 388 6.97 3.51 36.00
N THR A 389 6.59 2.61 36.93
CA THR A 389 6.81 2.81 38.37
C THR A 389 8.17 2.31 38.86
N ASN A 390 8.86 1.47 38.08
CA ASN A 390 10.16 0.92 38.44
C ASN A 390 11.36 1.83 38.03
N SER A 391 11.15 2.83 37.18
CA SER A 391 12.21 3.70 36.65
C SER A 391 12.65 4.82 37.61
N ASN A 392 11.99 5.03 38.75
CA ASN A 392 12.30 6.12 39.70
C ASN A 392 12.97 5.68 41.02
N GLN A 393 13.56 4.48 41.10
CA GLN A 393 14.23 4.01 42.34
C GLN A 393 15.76 4.09 42.32
N GLY A 394 16.35 4.91 41.45
CA GLY A 394 17.80 4.98 41.28
C GLY A 394 18.36 6.37 41.01
N GLU A 395 17.98 7.38 41.78
CA GLU A 395 18.80 8.59 42.01
C GLU A 395 18.88 8.94 43.50
#